data_AF-A0A3D5MQZ0-F1
#
_entry.id   AF-A0A3D5MQZ0-F1
#
_cell.length_a   1.000
_cell.length_b   1.000
_cell.length_c   1.000
_cell.angle_alpha   90.00
_cell.angle_beta   90.00
_cell.angle_gamma   90.00
#
_symmetry.space_group_name_H-M   'P 1'
#
loop_
_entity.id
_entity.type
_entity.pdbx_description
1 polymer ?
#
loop_
_entity_poly.entity_id
_entity_poly.type
_entity_poly.pdbx_seq_one_letter_code
_entity_poly.pdbx_strand_id
1 'polypeptide(L)'
;MQEISKILADKYEEVIGKINSFSNEHLNKEYNDICIEATKLLFLNNETIVKKGKSDSWAAGIVHAIGSVNGLFDSKEEPYIKALDLYKEFGVSSSTGSNKSKEVKSLLGINEDNKKWILSSVNEKDSNESPMENESATTAVNQENNADKLIISNKYVEAQRIVNRAWREKNYNSKAKYAREALNIYEDCSDAYIILSNDAKLSMNEKTEILRRAVKAAQNTLKIDKLENADKRIFKLEIAQPLFGAKYVFAQHLWREGERDEAIKEASEIIRYNTTDDLLVRRVLSSWLLIEERYDEAYELLDRCIHDYLAATCYNRAALLFKTGKKKEAESALRRAYRQNKFVIDYLLKKKTVKSAHHGSRIGSEDEAAAYSELGLKVWNDSEIRTWLKDMNKNFEILNFR
;
A
#
# COMPACT_ATOMS: atom_id res chain seq x y z
N MET A 1 9.80 -1.63 1.41
CA MET A 1 9.57 -2.52 0.26
C MET A 1 10.18 -3.87 0.56
N GLN A 2 9.38 -4.94 0.54
CA GLN A 2 9.89 -6.32 0.58
C GLN A 2 10.82 -6.52 -0.62
N GLU A 3 11.99 -7.10 -0.37
CA GLU A 3 12.94 -7.48 -1.41
C GLU A 3 12.32 -8.69 -2.15
N ILE A 4 11.56 -8.41 -3.21
CA ILE A 4 11.05 -9.44 -4.12
C ILE A 4 12.27 -10.21 -4.63
N SER A 5 12.35 -11.51 -4.35
CA SER A 5 13.46 -12.34 -4.85
C SER A 5 13.57 -12.16 -6.37
N LYS A 6 14.79 -12.04 -6.91
CA LYS A 6 15.00 -11.77 -8.35
C LYS A 6 14.15 -12.67 -9.27
N ILE A 7 14.05 -13.95 -8.92
CA ILE A 7 13.24 -14.95 -9.63
C ILE A 7 11.74 -14.58 -9.64
N LEU A 8 11.23 -14.03 -8.55
CA LEU A 8 9.85 -13.58 -8.44
C LEU A 8 9.61 -12.28 -9.22
N ALA A 9 10.60 -11.37 -9.24
CA ALA A 9 10.53 -10.14 -10.02
C ALA A 9 10.50 -10.45 -11.53
N ASP A 10 11.41 -11.32 -12.00
CA ASP A 10 11.46 -11.75 -13.40
C ASP A 10 10.13 -12.40 -13.83
N LYS A 11 9.55 -13.24 -12.95
CA LYS A 11 8.25 -13.87 -13.20
C LYS A 11 7.08 -12.88 -13.19
N TYR A 12 7.13 -11.90 -12.29
CA TYR A 12 6.13 -10.83 -12.25
C TYR A 12 6.15 -10.03 -13.56
N GLU A 13 7.34 -9.61 -14.01
CA GLU A 13 7.51 -8.90 -15.28
C GLU A 13 7.03 -9.74 -16.47
N GLU A 14 7.30 -11.05 -16.47
CA GLU A 14 6.82 -11.97 -17.50
C GLU A 14 5.27 -12.06 -17.54
N VAL A 15 4.62 -12.19 -16.38
CA VAL A 15 3.15 -12.23 -16.31
C VAL A 15 2.54 -10.91 -16.74
N ILE A 16 3.08 -9.78 -16.29
CA ILE A 16 2.63 -8.44 -16.70
C ILE A 16 2.81 -8.24 -18.21
N GLY A 17 3.94 -8.65 -18.79
CA GLY A 17 4.18 -8.58 -20.23
C GLY A 17 3.13 -9.35 -21.04
N LYS A 18 2.76 -10.55 -20.58
CA LYS A 18 1.72 -11.38 -21.22
C LYS A 18 0.34 -10.74 -21.13
N ILE A 19 -0.03 -10.21 -19.96
CA ILE A 19 -1.31 -9.51 -19.76
C ILE A 19 -1.38 -8.26 -20.63
N ASN A 20 -0.31 -7.47 -20.71
CA ASN A 20 -0.26 -6.28 -21.55
C ASN A 20 -0.42 -6.62 -23.04
N SER A 21 0.29 -7.64 -23.53
CA SER A 21 0.18 -8.09 -24.92
C SER A 21 -1.25 -8.49 -25.25
N PHE A 22 -1.85 -9.35 -24.42
CA PHE A 22 -3.22 -9.81 -24.61
C PHE A 22 -4.23 -8.65 -24.52
N SER A 23 -4.04 -7.73 -23.57
CA SER A 23 -4.97 -6.63 -23.36
C SER A 23 -4.93 -5.61 -24.49
N ASN A 24 -3.76 -5.37 -25.08
CA ASN A 24 -3.61 -4.48 -26.23
C ASN A 24 -4.29 -5.03 -27.49
N GLU A 25 -4.36 -6.36 -27.63
CA GLU A 25 -4.94 -7.02 -28.80
C GLU A 25 -6.43 -7.30 -28.65
N HIS A 26 -6.90 -7.63 -27.43
CA HIS A 26 -8.24 -8.17 -27.21
C HIS A 26 -9.08 -7.41 -26.19
N LEU A 27 -8.49 -6.56 -25.36
CA LEU A 27 -9.18 -5.86 -24.28
C LEU A 27 -9.07 -4.34 -24.43
N ASN A 28 -9.51 -3.62 -23.41
CA ASN A 28 -9.36 -2.18 -23.29
C ASN A 28 -8.42 -1.84 -22.12
N LYS A 29 -8.10 -0.55 -21.98
CA LYS A 29 -7.22 -0.05 -20.92
C LYS A 29 -7.75 -0.36 -19.52
N GLU A 30 -9.06 -0.27 -19.30
CA GLU A 30 -9.65 -0.49 -17.98
C GLU A 30 -9.49 -1.95 -17.52
N TYR A 31 -9.70 -2.90 -18.42
CA TYR A 31 -9.43 -4.32 -18.19
C TYR A 31 -7.94 -4.58 -17.93
N ASN A 32 -7.04 -3.91 -18.65
CA ASN A 32 -5.61 -4.06 -18.44
C ASN A 32 -5.20 -3.57 -17.04
N ASP A 33 -5.63 -2.36 -16.68
CA ASP A 33 -5.28 -1.71 -15.41
C ASP A 33 -5.71 -2.57 -14.21
N ILE A 34 -6.93 -3.11 -14.24
CA ILE A 34 -7.44 -3.96 -13.17
C ILE A 34 -6.74 -5.35 -13.13
N CYS A 35 -6.33 -5.89 -14.27
CA CYS A 35 -5.53 -7.12 -14.33
C CYS A 35 -4.11 -6.92 -13.80
N ILE A 36 -3.50 -5.75 -14.05
CA ILE A 36 -2.19 -5.38 -13.49
C ILE A 36 -2.28 -5.27 -11.97
N GLU A 37 -3.30 -4.59 -11.45
CA GLU A 37 -3.52 -4.47 -10.01
C GLU A 37 -3.78 -5.83 -9.34
N ALA A 38 -4.55 -6.71 -9.99
CA ALA A 38 -4.73 -8.09 -9.54
C ALA A 38 -3.40 -8.85 -9.48
N THR A 39 -2.57 -8.73 -10.52
CA THR A 39 -1.23 -9.35 -10.56
C THR A 39 -0.35 -8.83 -9.43
N LYS A 40 -0.30 -7.51 -9.22
CA LYS A 40 0.49 -6.88 -8.15
C LYS A 40 0.12 -7.41 -6.77
N LEU A 41 -1.17 -7.41 -6.44
CA LEU A 41 -1.64 -7.91 -5.14
C LEU A 41 -1.43 -9.41 -4.97
N LEU A 42 -1.60 -10.18 -6.05
CA LEU A 42 -1.37 -11.61 -6.04
C LEU A 42 0.09 -11.93 -5.71
N PHE A 43 1.03 -11.26 -6.39
CA PHE A 43 2.47 -11.49 -6.21
C PHE A 43 2.99 -10.95 -4.87
N LEU A 44 2.43 -9.86 -4.36
CA LEU A 44 2.80 -9.28 -3.07
C LEU A 44 2.38 -10.17 -1.89
N ASN A 45 1.17 -10.75 -1.96
CA ASN A 45 0.57 -11.45 -0.81
C ASN A 45 0.71 -12.97 -0.87
N ASN A 46 1.08 -13.55 -2.02
CA ASN A 46 1.05 -15.01 -2.25
C ASN A 46 2.34 -15.58 -2.85
N GLU A 47 3.51 -15.02 -2.50
CA GLU A 47 4.82 -15.38 -3.07
C GLU A 47 5.07 -16.89 -3.21
N THR A 48 4.77 -17.68 -2.18
CA THR A 48 5.02 -19.14 -2.18
C THR A 48 4.14 -19.91 -3.17
N ILE A 49 2.95 -19.38 -3.45
CA ILE A 49 1.97 -19.96 -4.36
C ILE A 49 2.32 -19.56 -5.79
N VAL A 50 2.55 -18.26 -6.05
CA VAL A 50 2.86 -17.76 -7.40
C VAL A 50 4.20 -18.27 -7.92
N LYS A 51 5.15 -18.62 -7.03
CA LYS A 51 6.39 -19.33 -7.43
C LYS A 51 6.08 -20.65 -8.15
N LYS A 52 4.99 -21.34 -7.79
CA LYS A 52 4.54 -22.58 -8.42
C LYS A 52 3.64 -22.28 -9.63
N GLY A 53 3.80 -23.05 -10.70
CA GLY A 53 3.03 -22.88 -11.95
C GLY A 53 3.70 -22.00 -13.00
N LYS A 54 3.24 -22.07 -14.25
CA LYS A 54 3.81 -21.30 -15.38
C LYS A 54 3.23 -19.89 -15.46
N SER A 55 4.00 -18.95 -16.00
CA SER A 55 3.59 -17.55 -16.18
C SER A 55 2.36 -17.42 -17.09
N ASP A 56 2.28 -18.23 -18.15
CA ASP A 56 1.11 -18.32 -19.04
C ASP A 56 -0.17 -18.68 -18.28
N SER A 57 -0.07 -19.65 -17.37
CA SER A 57 -1.22 -20.10 -16.57
C SER A 57 -1.70 -18.99 -15.64
N TRP A 58 -0.77 -18.28 -14.98
CA TRP A 58 -1.10 -17.16 -14.11
C TRP A 58 -1.74 -16.01 -14.88
N ALA A 59 -1.17 -15.60 -16.01
CA ALA A 59 -1.73 -14.55 -16.85
C ALA A 59 -3.16 -14.90 -17.30
N ALA A 60 -3.37 -16.09 -17.85
CA ALA A 60 -4.69 -16.56 -18.28
C ALA A 60 -5.70 -16.62 -17.13
N GLY A 61 -5.26 -17.09 -15.95
CA GLY A 61 -6.11 -17.18 -14.76
C GLY A 61 -6.55 -15.80 -14.25
N ILE A 62 -5.65 -14.82 -14.27
CA ILE A 62 -5.93 -13.44 -13.82
C ILE A 62 -6.92 -12.76 -14.75
N VAL A 63 -6.64 -12.75 -16.06
CA VAL A 63 -7.53 -12.12 -17.04
C VAL A 63 -8.90 -12.78 -17.04
N HIS A 64 -8.96 -14.11 -16.92
CA HIS A 64 -10.25 -14.78 -16.80
C HIS A 64 -10.99 -14.41 -15.51
N ALA A 65 -10.31 -14.39 -14.36
CA ALA A 65 -10.94 -14.09 -13.07
C ALA A 65 -11.59 -12.70 -13.08
N ILE A 66 -10.87 -11.69 -13.58
CA ILE A 66 -11.40 -10.34 -13.78
C ILE A 66 -12.52 -10.34 -14.83
N GLY A 67 -12.28 -10.95 -15.98
CA GLY A 67 -13.25 -11.03 -17.08
C GLY A 67 -14.61 -11.55 -16.65
N SER A 68 -14.61 -12.59 -15.81
CA SER A 68 -15.84 -13.23 -15.35
C SER A 68 -16.72 -12.41 -14.43
N VAL A 69 -16.18 -11.38 -13.76
CA VAL A 69 -16.97 -10.47 -12.91
C VAL A 69 -17.27 -9.14 -13.61
N ASN A 70 -16.80 -8.96 -14.85
CA ASN A 70 -16.92 -7.71 -15.62
C ASN A 70 -17.61 -7.89 -16.98
N GLY A 71 -18.21 -9.06 -17.24
CA GLY A 71 -18.94 -9.30 -18.49
C GLY A 71 -18.08 -9.62 -19.71
N LEU A 72 -16.77 -9.86 -19.58
CA LEU A 72 -15.87 -10.13 -20.73
C LEU A 72 -16.32 -11.32 -21.62
N PHE A 73 -17.07 -12.24 -21.03
CA PHE A 73 -17.58 -13.45 -21.70
C PHE A 73 -19.05 -13.33 -22.13
N ASP A 74 -19.69 -12.17 -21.93
CA ASP A 74 -21.02 -11.86 -22.45
C ASP A 74 -20.87 -11.22 -23.83
N SER A 75 -21.48 -11.81 -24.85
CA SER A 75 -21.44 -11.31 -26.23
C SER A 75 -22.12 -9.95 -26.42
N LYS A 76 -22.80 -9.43 -25.38
CA LYS A 76 -23.46 -8.14 -25.38
C LYS A 76 -22.60 -7.00 -24.83
N GLU A 77 -21.48 -7.32 -24.18
CA GLU A 77 -20.58 -6.33 -23.59
C GLU A 77 -19.36 -6.11 -24.49
N GLU A 78 -18.71 -4.94 -24.37
CA GLU A 78 -17.44 -4.65 -25.06
C GLU A 78 -16.34 -4.28 -24.05
N PRO A 79 -15.13 -4.88 -24.15
CA PRO A 79 -14.72 -5.95 -25.05
C PRO A 79 -15.38 -7.32 -24.75
N TYR A 80 -15.55 -8.14 -25.79
CA TYR A 80 -16.01 -9.53 -25.70
C TYR A 80 -14.97 -10.49 -26.27
N ILE A 81 -14.70 -11.57 -25.54
CA ILE A 81 -13.95 -12.73 -26.07
C ILE A 81 -14.55 -14.02 -25.49
N LYS A 82 -14.51 -15.13 -26.24
CA LYS A 82 -14.88 -16.42 -25.66
C LYS A 82 -13.79 -16.89 -24.70
N ALA A 83 -14.17 -17.49 -23.58
CA ALA A 83 -13.22 -18.05 -22.63
C ALA A 83 -12.25 -19.07 -23.28
N LEU A 84 -12.71 -19.85 -24.26
CA LEU A 84 -11.86 -20.77 -25.01
C LEU A 84 -10.77 -20.06 -25.81
N ASP A 85 -11.10 -18.95 -26.45
CA ASP A 85 -10.17 -18.17 -27.27
C ASP A 85 -9.16 -17.44 -26.38
N LEU A 86 -9.59 -16.93 -25.21
CA LEU A 86 -8.68 -16.41 -24.18
C LEU A 86 -7.62 -17.45 -23.80
N TYR A 87 -8.03 -18.68 -23.50
CA TYR A 87 -7.08 -19.73 -23.11
C TYR A 87 -6.13 -20.11 -24.24
N LYS A 88 -6.64 -20.14 -25.47
CA LYS A 88 -5.85 -20.43 -26.67
C LYS A 88 -4.76 -19.37 -26.87
N GLU A 89 -5.09 -18.10 -26.68
CA GLU A 89 -4.16 -16.98 -26.85
C GLU A 89 -3.01 -17.04 -25.83
N PHE A 90 -3.31 -17.37 -24.58
CA PHE A 90 -2.27 -17.61 -23.56
C PHE A 90 -1.55 -18.97 -23.71
N GLY A 91 -1.92 -19.80 -24.68
CA GLY A 91 -1.31 -21.12 -24.90
C GLY A 91 -1.55 -22.13 -23.76
N VAL A 92 -2.69 -22.03 -23.07
CA VAL A 92 -3.06 -22.92 -21.95
C VAL A 92 -4.31 -23.74 -22.24
N SER A 93 -4.43 -24.92 -21.62
CA SER A 93 -5.67 -25.70 -21.70
C SER A 93 -6.81 -25.02 -20.94
N SER A 94 -8.05 -25.24 -21.36
CA SER A 94 -9.23 -24.68 -20.68
C SER A 94 -9.34 -25.10 -19.22
N SER A 95 -8.94 -26.34 -18.91
CA SER A 95 -8.87 -26.84 -17.53
C SER A 95 -7.81 -26.10 -16.71
N THR A 96 -6.65 -25.81 -17.30
CA THR A 96 -5.55 -25.09 -16.62
C THR A 96 -5.96 -23.66 -16.32
N GLY A 97 -6.45 -22.93 -17.33
CA GLY A 97 -6.87 -21.55 -17.16
C GLY A 97 -8.06 -21.40 -16.20
N SER A 98 -9.06 -22.29 -16.28
CA SER A 98 -10.22 -22.25 -15.38
C SER A 98 -9.85 -22.57 -13.93
N ASN A 99 -9.03 -23.59 -13.69
CA ASN A 99 -8.57 -23.91 -12.34
C ASN A 99 -7.70 -22.80 -11.76
N LYS A 100 -6.85 -22.18 -12.57
CA LYS A 100 -6.04 -21.05 -12.14
C LYS A 100 -6.88 -19.81 -11.85
N SER A 101 -7.92 -19.56 -12.63
CA SER A 101 -8.91 -18.50 -12.37
C SER A 101 -9.60 -18.68 -11.01
N LYS A 102 -10.05 -19.90 -10.68
CA LYS A 102 -10.63 -20.20 -9.35
C LYS A 102 -9.64 -19.93 -8.22
N GLU A 103 -8.38 -20.33 -8.42
CA GLU A 103 -7.31 -20.07 -7.45
C GLU A 103 -7.09 -18.56 -7.26
N VAL A 104 -6.99 -17.79 -8.36
CA VAL A 104 -6.86 -16.32 -8.30
C VAL A 104 -8.04 -15.68 -7.58
N LYS A 105 -9.28 -16.08 -7.90
CA LYS A 105 -10.49 -15.56 -7.22
C LYS A 105 -10.47 -15.82 -5.72
N SER A 106 -10.05 -17.02 -5.31
CA SER A 106 -9.93 -17.39 -3.89
C SER A 106 -8.87 -16.56 -3.17
N LEU A 107 -7.70 -16.38 -3.78
CA LEU A 107 -6.57 -15.65 -3.17
C LEU A 107 -6.82 -14.14 -3.07
N LEU A 108 -7.57 -13.56 -4.00
CA LEU A 108 -7.82 -12.11 -4.07
C LEU A 108 -9.23 -11.70 -3.63
N GLY A 109 -10.11 -12.65 -3.31
CA GLY A 109 -11.51 -12.38 -3.00
C GLY A 109 -12.26 -11.70 -4.15
N ILE A 110 -12.02 -12.16 -5.39
CA ILE A 110 -12.71 -11.63 -6.59
C ILE A 110 -14.09 -12.30 -6.69
N ASN A 111 -15.13 -11.48 -6.56
CA ASN A 111 -16.53 -11.83 -6.73
C ASN A 111 -17.33 -10.59 -7.14
N GLU A 112 -18.59 -10.78 -7.53
CA GLU A 112 -19.47 -9.71 -8.03
C GLU A 112 -19.80 -8.66 -6.95
N ASP A 113 -19.74 -9.02 -5.67
CA ASP A 113 -20.02 -8.12 -4.54
C ASP A 113 -18.84 -7.20 -4.20
N ASN A 114 -17.62 -7.57 -4.63
CA ASN A 114 -16.42 -6.82 -4.34
C ASN A 114 -16.17 -5.75 -5.40
N LYS A 115 -16.72 -4.56 -5.16
CA LYS A 115 -16.61 -3.37 -6.04
C LYS A 115 -15.17 -3.00 -6.42
N LYS A 116 -14.15 -3.47 -5.71
CA LYS A 116 -12.73 -3.29 -6.11
C LYS A 116 -12.44 -3.90 -7.48
N TRP A 117 -13.15 -4.96 -7.84
CA TRP A 117 -12.88 -5.76 -9.03
C TRP A 117 -13.89 -5.52 -10.17
N ILE A 118 -14.74 -4.49 -10.06
CA ILE A 118 -15.81 -4.19 -11.01
C ILE A 118 -15.52 -2.90 -11.79
N LEU A 119 -15.63 -2.94 -13.11
CA LEU A 119 -15.51 -1.81 -14.02
C LEU A 119 -16.76 -0.93 -13.91
N SER A 120 -16.60 0.38 -13.73
CA SER A 120 -17.73 1.33 -13.57
C SER A 120 -18.02 2.05 -14.88
N SER A 121 -19.19 1.83 -15.48
CA SER A 121 -19.65 2.53 -16.67
C SER A 121 -20.23 3.91 -16.32
N VAL A 122 -19.59 5.01 -16.76
CA VAL A 122 -20.22 6.34 -16.78
C VAL A 122 -19.92 7.05 -18.10
N ASN A 123 -20.90 6.98 -19.00
CA ASN A 123 -21.12 7.89 -20.12
C ASN A 123 -22.08 8.99 -19.64
N GLU A 124 -21.70 10.27 -19.74
CA GLU A 124 -22.62 11.38 -19.99
C GLU A 124 -21.84 12.50 -20.72
N LYS A 125 -22.41 12.93 -21.84
CA LYS A 125 -21.86 13.80 -22.90
C LYS A 125 -22.10 15.29 -22.61
N ASP A 126 -21.26 16.16 -23.17
CA ASP A 126 -21.66 17.35 -23.96
C ASP A 126 -20.40 17.97 -24.59
N SER A 127 -20.12 17.82 -25.90
CA SER A 127 -20.73 18.44 -27.09
C SER A 127 -20.40 19.94 -27.29
N ASN A 128 -19.27 20.23 -27.97
CA ASN A 128 -19.15 21.16 -29.12
C ASN A 128 -17.68 21.42 -29.50
N GLU A 129 -17.25 20.87 -30.64
CA GLU A 129 -16.02 21.27 -31.36
C GLU A 129 -16.37 22.18 -32.55
N SER A 130 -15.46 23.11 -32.90
CA SER A 130 -14.89 23.37 -34.25
C SER A 130 -14.04 24.68 -34.24
N PRO A 131 -13.09 24.95 -35.18
CA PRO A 131 -11.78 24.30 -35.32
C PRO A 131 -10.60 25.28 -35.64
N MET A 132 -9.40 24.71 -35.87
CA MET A 132 -8.21 25.20 -36.63
C MET A 132 -7.06 25.90 -35.88
N GLU A 133 -5.92 25.21 -35.66
CA GLU A 133 -4.63 25.22 -36.42
C GLU A 133 -3.64 26.29 -35.88
N ASN A 134 -2.34 26.08 -35.55
CA ASN A 134 -1.33 25.17 -36.09
C ASN A 134 -0.16 24.89 -35.10
N GLU A 135 0.31 23.63 -35.13
CA GLU A 135 1.65 23.03 -34.94
C GLU A 135 2.71 23.58 -33.96
N SER A 136 3.12 22.75 -32.99
CA SER A 136 4.47 22.13 -33.01
C SER A 136 4.60 20.93 -32.04
N ALA A 137 4.90 19.78 -32.65
CA ALA A 137 5.16 18.41 -32.15
C ALA A 137 5.17 18.12 -30.64
N THR A 138 4.15 17.39 -30.17
CA THR A 138 4.13 16.64 -28.89
C THR A 138 3.42 15.30 -29.12
N THR A 139 3.98 14.20 -28.60
CA THR A 139 3.36 12.87 -28.71
C THR A 139 2.13 12.81 -27.80
N ALA A 140 0.93 12.90 -28.38
CA ALA A 140 -0.33 12.83 -27.69
C ALA A 140 -0.85 11.37 -27.62
N VAL A 141 -1.17 10.92 -26.41
CA VAL A 141 -2.18 9.87 -26.19
C VAL A 141 -3.47 10.61 -25.77
N ASN A 142 -4.53 10.41 -26.54
CA ASN A 142 -5.86 10.97 -26.33
C ASN A 142 -6.55 10.33 -25.12
N GLN A 143 -6.93 11.13 -24.11
CA GLN A 143 -8.12 10.95 -23.29
C GLN A 143 -8.56 12.34 -22.78
N GLU A 144 -9.76 12.77 -23.13
CA GLU A 144 -10.45 13.92 -22.54
C GLU A 144 -11.27 13.45 -21.33
N ASN A 145 -11.09 14.13 -20.19
CA ASN A 145 -12.17 14.67 -19.36
C ASN A 145 -11.58 15.45 -18.17
N ASN A 146 -12.01 16.71 -18.05
CA ASN A 146 -11.46 17.80 -17.24
C ASN A 146 -11.20 17.48 -15.74
N ALA A 147 -9.97 17.07 -15.45
CA ALA A 147 -9.16 17.57 -14.36
C ALA A 147 -7.88 18.06 -15.03
N ASP A 148 -7.46 19.31 -14.82
CA ASP A 148 -6.27 19.90 -15.44
C ASP A 148 -5.15 18.87 -15.59
N LYS A 149 -4.81 18.53 -16.83
CA LYS A 149 -3.86 17.48 -17.18
C LYS A 149 -2.56 17.79 -16.42
N LEU A 150 -2.28 17.05 -15.35
CA LEU A 150 -1.04 17.24 -14.59
C LEU A 150 0.11 16.87 -15.53
N ILE A 151 0.69 17.88 -16.16
CA ILE A 151 1.81 17.69 -17.08
C ILE A 151 3.03 17.30 -16.26
N ILE A 152 3.40 16.02 -16.38
CA ILE A 152 4.58 15.47 -15.75
C ILE A 152 5.80 15.90 -16.56
N SER A 153 6.75 16.56 -15.91
CA SER A 153 8.00 16.98 -16.56
C SER A 153 8.83 15.75 -16.96
N ASN A 154 9.38 15.73 -18.18
CA ASN A 154 10.37 14.72 -18.58
C ASN A 154 11.58 14.70 -17.63
N LYS A 155 11.93 15.85 -17.03
CA LYS A 155 12.97 15.95 -16.00
C LYS A 155 12.60 15.19 -14.73
N TYR A 156 11.32 15.22 -14.32
CA TYR A 156 10.84 14.43 -13.18
C TYR A 156 10.95 12.94 -13.46
N VAL A 157 10.49 12.48 -14.62
CA VAL A 157 10.56 11.05 -15.00
C VAL A 157 12.00 10.55 -14.98
N GLU A 158 12.93 11.35 -15.54
CA GLU A 158 14.35 11.00 -15.54
C GLU A 158 14.96 11.01 -14.13
N ALA A 159 14.65 12.02 -13.31
CA ALA A 159 15.09 12.07 -11.91
C ALA A 159 14.56 10.88 -11.10
N GLN A 160 13.29 10.49 -11.30
CA GLN A 160 12.69 9.33 -10.64
C GLN A 160 13.37 8.02 -11.05
N ARG A 161 13.76 7.86 -12.32
CA ARG A 161 14.55 6.72 -12.80
C ARG A 161 15.90 6.62 -12.08
N ILE A 162 16.58 7.76 -11.88
CA ILE A 162 17.86 7.83 -11.16
C ILE A 162 17.66 7.49 -9.68
N VAL A 163 16.63 8.02 -9.03
CA VAL A 163 16.37 7.71 -7.61
C VAL A 163 15.92 6.26 -7.41
N ASN A 164 15.15 5.68 -8.32
CA ASN A 164 14.83 4.25 -8.30
C ASN A 164 16.09 3.39 -8.37
N ARG A 165 17.11 3.82 -9.14
CA ARG A 165 18.44 3.18 -9.11
C ARG A 165 19.14 3.40 -7.78
N ALA A 166 19.09 4.61 -7.22
CA ALA A 166 19.66 4.92 -5.91
C ALA A 166 19.12 3.98 -4.82
N TRP A 167 17.82 3.68 -4.81
CA TRP A 167 17.23 2.77 -3.82
C TRP A 167 17.81 1.35 -3.83
N ARG A 168 18.29 0.88 -4.99
CA ARG A 168 18.90 -0.44 -5.18
C ARG A 168 20.36 -0.52 -4.71
N GLU A 169 21.01 0.62 -4.48
CA GLU A 169 22.37 0.65 -3.98
C GLU A 169 22.44 0.19 -2.51
N LYS A 170 23.52 -0.50 -2.13
CA LYS A 170 23.68 -1.00 -0.76
C LYS A 170 24.22 0.04 0.21
N ASN A 171 25.09 0.93 -0.26
CA ASN A 171 25.81 1.88 0.58
C ASN A 171 25.26 3.31 0.42
N TYR A 172 25.24 4.08 1.52
CA TYR A 172 24.71 5.44 1.54
C TYR A 172 25.43 6.38 0.56
N ASN A 173 26.76 6.29 0.42
CA ASN A 173 27.52 7.18 -0.45
C ASN A 173 27.10 7.06 -1.93
N SER A 174 26.87 5.83 -2.41
CA SER A 174 26.29 5.57 -3.73
C SER A 174 24.88 6.11 -3.84
N LYS A 175 24.01 5.88 -2.84
CA LYS A 175 22.64 6.44 -2.82
C LYS A 175 22.66 7.96 -2.93
N ALA A 176 23.48 8.61 -2.11
CA ALA A 176 23.61 10.05 -2.05
C ALA A 176 24.19 10.65 -3.34
N LYS A 177 25.08 9.94 -4.05
CA LYS A 177 25.56 10.36 -5.37
C LYS A 177 24.41 10.45 -6.37
N TYR A 178 23.62 9.39 -6.53
CA TYR A 178 22.46 9.39 -7.44
C TYR A 178 21.37 10.36 -7.00
N ALA A 179 21.13 10.51 -5.70
CA ALA A 179 20.17 11.50 -5.19
C ALA A 179 20.57 12.93 -5.59
N ARG A 180 21.86 13.30 -5.46
CA ARG A 180 22.35 14.61 -5.93
C ARG A 180 22.27 14.76 -7.44
N GLU A 181 22.55 13.69 -8.20
CA GLU A 181 22.38 13.68 -9.66
C GLU A 181 20.93 13.92 -10.07
N ALA A 182 19.97 13.26 -9.41
CA ALA A 182 18.55 13.48 -9.64
C ALA A 182 18.12 14.92 -9.33
N LEU A 183 18.61 15.51 -8.23
CA LEU A 183 18.34 16.91 -7.87
C LEU A 183 18.90 17.92 -8.87
N ASN A 184 20.04 17.61 -9.52
CA ASN A 184 20.58 18.46 -10.58
C ASN A 184 19.69 18.46 -11.84
N ILE A 185 18.92 17.39 -12.08
CA ILE A 185 17.98 17.28 -13.20
C ILE A 185 16.63 17.89 -12.84
N TYR A 186 16.15 17.61 -11.63
CA TYR A 186 14.84 18.04 -11.14
C TYR A 186 14.90 18.35 -9.64
N GLU A 187 14.83 19.64 -9.29
CA GLU A 187 15.01 20.13 -7.92
C GLU A 187 13.93 19.65 -6.94
N ASP A 188 12.74 19.33 -7.45
CA ASP A 188 11.58 18.86 -6.71
C ASP A 188 11.52 17.31 -6.63
N CYS A 189 12.68 16.65 -6.76
CA CYS A 189 12.77 15.20 -6.57
C CYS A 189 12.70 14.82 -5.06
N SER A 190 11.48 14.61 -4.57
CA SER A 190 11.19 14.26 -3.18
C SER A 190 12.04 13.10 -2.63
N ASP A 191 12.10 11.98 -3.34
CA ASP A 191 12.82 10.79 -2.87
C ASP A 191 14.32 11.03 -2.71
N ALA A 192 14.91 11.95 -3.50
CA ALA A 192 16.31 12.32 -3.35
C ALA A 192 16.58 13.00 -2.00
N TYR A 193 15.68 13.88 -1.56
CA TYR A 193 15.77 14.48 -0.22
C TYR A 193 15.59 13.44 0.89
N ILE A 194 14.68 12.48 0.73
CA ILE A 194 14.52 11.36 1.67
C ILE A 194 15.83 10.58 1.79
N ILE A 195 16.48 10.26 0.67
CA ILE A 195 17.77 9.56 0.68
C ILE A 195 18.82 10.39 1.44
N LEU A 196 18.97 11.66 1.12
CA LEU A 196 19.97 12.55 1.73
C LEU A 196 19.72 12.78 3.23
N SER A 197 18.47 12.68 3.69
CA SER A 197 18.14 12.78 5.12
C SER A 197 18.71 11.64 5.98
N ASN A 198 19.22 10.57 5.35
CA ASN A 198 19.85 9.43 6.03
C ASN A 198 21.36 9.62 6.24
N ASP A 199 21.93 10.80 5.95
CA ASP A 199 23.31 11.09 6.29
C ASP A 199 23.51 11.02 7.82
N ALA A 200 24.43 10.17 8.27
CA ALA A 200 24.74 10.03 9.69
C ALA A 200 25.41 11.29 10.28
N LYS A 201 25.85 12.23 9.44
CA LYS A 201 26.49 13.48 9.88
C LYS A 201 25.50 14.61 10.15
N LEU A 202 24.24 14.48 9.73
CA LEU A 202 23.24 15.53 9.92
C LEU A 202 22.81 15.59 11.39
N SER A 203 22.72 16.81 11.91
CA SER A 203 21.98 17.08 13.14
C SER A 203 20.48 16.83 12.94
N MET A 204 19.75 16.69 14.04
CA MET A 204 18.31 16.47 13.98
C MET A 204 17.57 17.63 13.31
N ASN A 205 18.01 18.88 13.54
CA ASN A 205 17.44 20.06 12.90
C ASN A 205 17.67 20.07 11.39
N GLU A 206 18.89 19.75 10.93
CA GLU A 206 19.17 19.66 9.49
C GLU A 206 18.35 18.54 8.83
N LYS A 207 18.15 17.41 9.53
CA LYS A 207 17.29 16.33 9.06
C LYS A 207 15.82 16.74 8.97
N THR A 208 15.30 17.46 9.97
CA THR A 208 13.96 18.05 9.95
C THR A 208 13.77 18.94 8.72
N GLU A 209 14.74 19.80 8.42
CA GLU A 209 14.66 20.71 7.28
C GLU A 209 14.71 19.97 5.94
N ILE A 210 15.59 18.98 5.79
CA ILE A 210 15.65 18.16 4.57
C ILE A 210 14.35 17.38 4.35
N LEU A 211 13.75 16.81 5.40
CA LEU A 211 12.48 16.08 5.28
C LEU A 211 11.29 17.00 5.00
N ARG A 212 11.27 18.20 5.60
CA ARG A 212 10.30 19.25 5.25
C ARG A 212 10.42 19.62 3.77
N ARG A 213 11.63 19.76 3.25
CA ARG A 213 11.89 19.99 1.82
C ARG A 213 11.44 18.82 0.96
N ALA A 214 11.59 17.57 1.40
CA ALA A 214 11.07 16.40 0.67
C ALA A 214 9.54 16.48 0.49
N VAL A 215 8.81 16.79 1.56
CA VAL A 215 7.35 16.99 1.49
C VAL A 215 7.01 18.13 0.53
N LYS A 216 7.71 19.27 0.64
CA LYS A 216 7.47 20.43 -0.21
C LYS A 216 7.76 20.15 -1.70
N ALA A 217 8.84 19.43 -2.00
CA ALA A 217 9.21 19.00 -3.34
C ALA A 217 8.14 18.10 -3.98
N ALA A 218 7.58 17.16 -3.20
CA ALA A 218 6.45 16.34 -3.67
C ALA A 218 5.18 17.18 -3.93
N GLN A 219 4.88 18.14 -3.05
CA GLN A 219 3.76 19.06 -3.24
C GLN A 219 3.92 19.93 -4.50
N ASN A 220 5.12 20.47 -4.74
CA ASN A 220 5.44 21.23 -5.94
C ASN A 220 5.27 20.39 -7.22
N THR A 221 5.72 19.13 -7.19
CA THR A 221 5.53 18.18 -8.31
C THR A 221 4.05 17.95 -8.64
N LEU A 222 3.20 17.90 -7.62
CA LEU A 222 1.74 17.79 -7.77
C LEU A 222 1.06 19.13 -8.03
N LYS A 223 1.80 20.24 -7.99
CA LYS A 223 1.29 21.62 -8.08
C LYS A 223 0.23 21.95 -7.02
N ILE A 224 0.45 21.50 -5.79
CA ILE A 224 -0.45 21.75 -4.65
C ILE A 224 0.27 22.53 -3.56
N ASP A 225 -0.47 23.36 -2.81
CA ASP A 225 0.02 24.06 -1.62
C ASP A 225 -0.24 23.24 -0.35
N LYS A 226 -1.48 22.74 -0.21
CA LYS A 226 -1.98 21.93 0.89
C LYS A 226 -2.86 20.83 0.34
N LEU A 227 -2.86 19.68 1.03
CA LEU A 227 -3.64 18.53 0.58
C LEU A 227 -5.15 18.78 0.65
N GLU A 228 -5.60 19.63 1.59
CA GLU A 228 -7.02 20.00 1.77
C GLU A 228 -7.61 20.80 0.62
N ASN A 229 -6.77 21.56 -0.10
CA ASN A 229 -7.18 22.40 -1.22
C ASN A 229 -7.06 21.68 -2.58
N ALA A 230 -6.40 20.51 -2.60
CA ALA A 230 -6.12 19.79 -3.82
C ALA A 230 -7.34 18.98 -4.31
N ASP A 231 -7.42 18.77 -5.64
CA ASP A 231 -8.34 17.77 -6.19
C ASP A 231 -7.96 16.37 -5.68
N LYS A 232 -8.89 15.75 -4.95
CA LYS A 232 -8.71 14.42 -4.33
C LYS A 232 -8.39 13.33 -5.35
N ARG A 233 -8.75 13.51 -6.63
CA ARG A 233 -8.42 12.56 -7.71
C ARG A 233 -6.91 12.43 -7.91
N ILE A 234 -6.13 13.49 -7.67
CA ILE A 234 -4.67 13.49 -7.83
C ILE A 234 -4.01 12.46 -6.90
N PHE A 235 -4.56 12.28 -5.69
CA PHE A 235 -4.03 11.34 -4.70
C PHE A 235 -4.21 9.86 -5.05
N LYS A 236 -5.03 9.56 -6.07
CA LYS A 236 -5.17 8.20 -6.60
C LYS A 236 -4.12 7.86 -7.67
N LEU A 237 -3.38 8.85 -8.15
CA LEU A 237 -2.36 8.68 -9.19
C LEU A 237 -1.03 8.23 -8.58
N GLU A 238 -0.25 7.45 -9.34
CA GLU A 238 1.07 6.97 -8.90
C GLU A 238 2.04 8.12 -8.56
N ILE A 239 1.94 9.24 -9.27
CA ILE A 239 2.75 10.45 -9.01
C ILE A 239 2.53 11.05 -7.62
N ALA A 240 1.45 10.70 -6.91
CA ALA A 240 1.23 11.13 -5.53
C ALA A 240 1.95 10.25 -4.49
N GLN A 241 2.44 9.05 -4.85
CA GLN A 241 3.11 8.16 -3.90
C GLN A 241 4.35 8.78 -3.25
N PRO A 242 5.23 9.53 -3.96
CA PRO A 242 6.36 10.21 -3.32
C PRO A 242 5.95 11.24 -2.25
N LEU A 243 4.75 11.84 -2.36
CA LEU A 243 4.23 12.74 -1.32
C LEU A 243 3.94 11.95 -0.04
N PHE A 244 3.22 10.84 -0.14
CA PHE A 244 2.90 10.02 1.02
C PHE A 244 4.14 9.40 1.65
N GLY A 245 5.11 8.97 0.83
CA GLY A 245 6.42 8.52 1.29
C GLY A 245 7.15 9.61 2.08
N ALA A 246 7.25 10.82 1.54
CA ALA A 246 7.89 11.95 2.21
C ALA A 246 7.21 12.32 3.53
N LYS A 247 5.88 12.45 3.52
CA LYS A 247 5.10 12.75 4.73
C LYS A 247 5.28 11.67 5.79
N TYR A 248 5.33 10.38 5.39
CA TYR A 248 5.48 9.30 6.36
C TYR A 248 6.86 9.30 7.01
N VAL A 249 7.93 9.47 6.23
CA VAL A 249 9.29 9.56 6.77
C VAL A 249 9.43 10.80 7.66
N PHE A 250 8.82 11.91 7.26
CA PHE A 250 8.80 13.13 8.06
C PHE A 250 8.05 12.95 9.39
N ALA A 251 6.85 12.36 9.36
CA ALA A 251 6.09 12.04 10.55
C ALA A 251 6.86 11.13 11.52
N GLN A 252 7.56 10.12 11.02
CA GLN A 252 8.39 9.24 11.84
C GLN A 252 9.57 9.98 12.48
N HIS A 253 10.16 10.94 11.77
CA HIS A 253 11.23 11.78 12.30
C HIS A 253 10.71 12.71 13.40
N LEU A 254 9.62 13.44 13.15
CA LEU A 254 8.96 14.31 14.13
C LEU A 254 8.59 13.54 15.41
N TRP A 255 8.05 12.32 15.27
CA TRP A 255 7.74 11.46 16.40
C TRP A 255 8.99 11.13 17.24
N ARG A 256 10.16 10.93 16.62
CA ARG A 256 11.40 10.65 17.36
C ARG A 256 11.92 11.88 18.10
N GLU A 257 11.76 13.05 17.51
CA GLU A 257 12.13 14.34 18.12
C GLU A 257 11.19 14.75 19.27
N GLY A 258 9.99 14.15 19.34
CA GLY A 258 9.00 14.48 20.37
C GLY A 258 7.99 15.52 19.92
N GLU A 259 8.00 15.94 18.65
CA GLU A 259 6.98 16.78 18.02
C GLU A 259 5.73 15.92 17.71
N ARG A 260 5.01 15.53 18.77
CA ARG A 260 3.94 14.52 18.74
C ARG A 260 2.76 14.93 17.89
N ASP A 261 2.27 16.16 18.07
CA ASP A 261 1.06 16.64 17.38
C ASP A 261 1.29 16.79 15.88
N GLU A 262 2.44 17.34 15.49
CA GLU A 262 2.85 17.45 14.09
C GLU A 262 3.03 16.08 13.45
N ALA A 263 3.65 15.12 14.14
CA ALA A 263 3.79 13.75 13.65
C ALA A 263 2.42 13.08 13.41
N ILE A 264 1.49 13.22 14.36
CA ILE A 264 0.13 12.67 14.25
C ILE A 264 -0.62 13.36 13.10
N LYS A 265 -0.50 14.68 12.97
CA LYS A 265 -1.10 15.44 11.87
C LYS A 265 -0.63 14.93 10.50
N GLU A 266 0.68 14.83 10.31
CA GLU A 266 1.28 14.36 9.06
C GLU A 266 0.81 12.94 8.70
N ALA A 267 0.80 12.02 9.66
CA ALA A 267 0.32 10.65 9.46
C ALA A 267 -1.20 10.58 9.22
N SER A 268 -1.99 11.42 9.88
CA SER A 268 -3.45 11.50 9.70
C SER A 268 -3.84 12.01 8.32
N GLU A 269 -3.09 12.98 7.79
CA GLU A 269 -3.26 13.44 6.41
C GLU A 269 -3.01 12.31 5.41
N ILE A 270 -1.98 11.48 5.62
CA ILE A 270 -1.73 10.32 4.75
C ILE A 270 -2.95 9.40 4.76
N ILE A 271 -3.48 9.02 5.92
CA ILE A 271 -4.66 8.15 6.00
C ILE A 271 -5.92 8.78 5.40
N ARG A 272 -6.04 10.11 5.45
CA ARG A 272 -7.18 10.84 4.88
C ARG A 272 -7.17 10.82 3.35
N TYR A 273 -6.00 10.93 2.73
CA TYR A 273 -5.87 11.12 1.28
C TYR A 273 -5.35 9.88 0.53
N ASN A 274 -4.56 9.03 1.17
CA ASN A 274 -4.12 7.74 0.63
C ASN A 274 -5.11 6.64 1.03
N THR A 275 -6.13 6.41 0.20
CA THR A 275 -7.20 5.44 0.52
C THR A 275 -6.74 3.99 0.55
N THR A 276 -5.60 3.64 -0.05
CA THR A 276 -5.06 2.27 -0.03
C THR A 276 -4.21 2.00 1.20
N ASP A 277 -3.61 3.03 1.80
CA ASP A 277 -2.66 2.93 2.92
C ASP A 277 -1.58 1.86 2.68
N ASP A 278 -0.97 1.88 1.48
CA ASP A 278 0.07 0.91 1.07
C ASP A 278 1.31 0.95 1.99
N LEU A 279 1.54 2.08 2.67
CA LEU A 279 2.63 2.26 3.64
C LEU A 279 2.30 1.68 5.02
N LEU A 280 1.06 1.21 5.23
CA LEU A 280 0.54 0.71 6.50
C LEU A 280 0.69 1.74 7.64
N VAL A 281 0.45 3.02 7.34
CA VAL A 281 0.55 4.13 8.29
C VAL A 281 -0.41 3.93 9.45
N ARG A 282 -1.57 3.31 9.21
CA ARG A 282 -2.60 3.05 10.26
C ARG A 282 -2.05 2.26 11.44
N ARG A 283 -1.06 1.37 11.23
CA ARG A 283 -0.40 0.61 12.31
C ARG A 283 0.30 1.55 13.30
N VAL A 284 1.03 2.52 12.76
CA VAL A 284 1.82 3.44 13.56
C VAL A 284 0.94 4.52 14.15
N LEU A 285 0.07 5.12 13.33
CA LEU A 285 -0.87 6.18 13.75
C LEU A 285 -1.80 5.71 14.88
N SER A 286 -2.41 4.52 14.78
CA SER A 286 -3.27 4.01 15.85
C SER A 286 -2.52 3.81 17.17
N SER A 287 -1.23 3.46 17.11
CA SER A 287 -0.41 3.33 18.32
C SER A 287 -0.07 4.70 18.90
N TRP A 288 0.26 5.68 18.05
CA TRP A 288 0.56 7.06 18.46
C TRP A 288 -0.63 7.74 19.12
N LEU A 289 -1.82 7.62 18.53
CA LEU A 289 -3.05 8.17 19.10
C LEU A 289 -3.34 7.61 20.51
N LEU A 290 -3.08 6.31 20.74
CA LEU A 290 -3.25 5.70 22.05
C LEU A 290 -2.17 6.10 23.07
N ILE A 291 -0.94 6.36 22.61
CA ILE A 291 0.16 6.82 23.47
C ILE A 291 -0.12 8.25 23.95
N GLU A 292 -0.64 9.11 23.09
CA GLU A 292 -1.03 10.50 23.40
C GLU A 292 -2.46 10.61 23.94
N GLU A 293 -3.10 9.49 24.28
CA GLU A 293 -4.45 9.42 24.87
C GLU A 293 -5.57 10.10 24.03
N ARG A 294 -5.37 10.24 22.72
CA ARG A 294 -6.33 10.77 21.74
C ARG A 294 -7.34 9.69 21.34
N TYR A 295 -8.14 9.24 22.31
CA TYR A 295 -8.99 8.05 22.19
C TYR A 295 -10.09 8.17 21.15
N ASP A 296 -10.68 9.37 20.96
CA ASP A 296 -11.75 9.58 19.98
C ASP A 296 -11.21 9.39 18.55
N GLU A 297 -10.07 10.00 18.24
CA GLU A 297 -9.41 9.82 16.94
C GLU A 297 -8.91 8.38 16.74
N ALA A 298 -8.42 7.73 17.79
CA ALA A 298 -8.06 6.32 17.73
C ALA A 298 -9.28 5.44 17.42
N TYR A 299 -10.45 5.77 17.99
CA TYR A 299 -11.71 5.09 17.70
C TYR A 299 -12.12 5.26 16.25
N GLU A 300 -12.16 6.50 15.74
CA GLU A 300 -12.49 6.78 14.33
C GLU A 300 -11.57 6.07 13.33
N LEU A 301 -10.28 5.97 13.65
CA LEU A 301 -9.33 5.23 12.84
C LEU A 301 -9.57 3.72 12.90
N LEU A 302 -9.68 3.16 14.10
CA LEU A 302 -9.76 1.70 14.28
C LEU A 302 -11.12 1.11 13.91
N ASP A 303 -12.19 1.91 13.95
CA ASP A 303 -13.52 1.49 13.49
C ASP A 303 -13.54 1.26 11.97
N ARG A 304 -12.89 2.15 11.19
CA ARG A 304 -12.65 1.95 9.75
C ARG A 304 -11.77 0.73 9.44
N CYS A 305 -11.06 0.21 10.43
CA CYS A 305 -10.18 -0.95 10.33
C CYS A 305 -10.75 -2.19 11.07
N ILE A 306 -12.07 -2.28 11.28
CA ILE A 306 -12.69 -3.37 12.07
C ILE A 306 -12.37 -4.78 11.54
N HIS A 307 -12.21 -4.90 10.21
CA HIS A 307 -11.88 -6.12 9.47
C HIS A 307 -10.39 -6.24 9.10
N ASP A 308 -9.54 -5.37 9.63
CA ASP A 308 -8.10 -5.43 9.40
C ASP A 308 -7.47 -6.62 10.15
N TYR A 309 -6.34 -7.09 9.65
CA TYR A 309 -5.65 -8.30 10.11
C TYR A 309 -4.27 -8.02 10.71
N LEU A 310 -3.85 -6.75 10.72
CA LEU A 310 -2.58 -6.37 11.32
C LEU A 310 -2.61 -6.55 12.84
N ALA A 311 -1.52 -7.06 13.40
CA ALA A 311 -1.34 -7.16 14.84
C ALA A 311 -1.59 -5.80 15.53
N ALA A 312 -1.05 -4.72 14.96
CA ALA A 312 -1.19 -3.40 15.54
C ALA A 312 -2.65 -2.93 15.64
N THR A 313 -3.43 -3.00 14.57
CA THR A 313 -4.83 -2.54 14.59
C THR A 313 -5.71 -3.45 15.46
N CYS A 314 -5.49 -4.77 15.42
CA CYS A 314 -6.19 -5.71 16.28
C CYS A 314 -5.93 -5.46 17.78
N TYR A 315 -4.67 -5.39 18.19
CA TYR A 315 -4.31 -5.20 19.60
C TYR A 315 -4.59 -3.77 20.07
N ASN A 316 -4.34 -2.75 19.25
CA ASN A 316 -4.67 -1.37 19.62
C ASN A 316 -6.17 -1.18 19.84
N ARG A 317 -7.04 -1.87 19.09
CA ARG A 317 -8.48 -1.85 19.35
C ARG A 317 -8.84 -2.47 20.70
N ALA A 318 -8.22 -3.58 21.08
CA ALA A 318 -8.42 -4.15 22.41
C ALA A 318 -7.96 -3.18 23.52
N ALA A 319 -6.81 -2.52 23.32
CA ALA A 319 -6.29 -1.52 24.26
C ALA A 319 -7.21 -0.30 24.38
N LEU A 320 -7.69 0.24 23.25
CA LEU A 320 -8.63 1.36 23.21
C LEU A 320 -9.90 1.05 24.01
N LEU A 321 -10.52 -0.09 23.73
CA LEU A 321 -11.76 -0.51 24.41
C LEU A 321 -11.54 -0.71 25.90
N PHE A 322 -10.39 -1.26 26.31
CA PHE A 322 -10.05 -1.40 27.72
C PHE A 322 -9.89 -0.03 28.40
N LYS A 323 -9.09 0.86 27.80
CA LYS A 323 -8.79 2.20 28.32
C LYS A 323 -10.03 3.11 28.39
N THR A 324 -11.02 2.87 27.53
CA THR A 324 -12.31 3.59 27.51
C THR A 324 -13.39 2.90 28.36
N GLY A 325 -13.03 1.90 29.17
CA GLY A 325 -13.93 1.25 30.14
C GLY A 325 -14.86 0.17 29.55
N LYS A 326 -14.78 -0.12 28.25
CA LYS A 326 -15.62 -1.12 27.56
C LYS A 326 -15.06 -2.55 27.72
N LYS A 327 -14.90 -3.02 28.97
CA LYS A 327 -14.17 -4.26 29.31
C LYS A 327 -14.64 -5.52 28.56
N LYS A 328 -15.95 -5.73 28.40
CA LYS A 328 -16.50 -6.91 27.68
C LYS A 328 -16.15 -6.91 26.19
N GLU A 329 -16.20 -5.73 25.57
CA GLU A 329 -15.85 -5.54 24.16
C GLU A 329 -14.34 -5.68 23.97
N ALA A 330 -13.55 -5.15 24.91
CA ALA A 330 -12.10 -5.29 24.95
C ALA A 330 -11.67 -6.76 25.00
N GLU A 331 -12.33 -7.58 25.82
CA GLU A 331 -12.07 -9.02 25.87
C GLU A 331 -12.37 -9.70 24.53
N SER A 332 -13.51 -9.39 23.92
CA SER A 332 -13.89 -9.93 22.61
C SER A 332 -12.90 -9.52 21.52
N ALA A 333 -12.44 -8.26 21.54
CA ALA A 333 -11.42 -7.75 20.63
C ALA A 333 -10.06 -8.43 20.86
N LEU A 334 -9.65 -8.62 22.12
CA LEU A 334 -8.39 -9.29 22.46
C LEU A 334 -8.40 -10.77 22.04
N ARG A 335 -9.51 -11.48 22.21
CA ARG A 335 -9.67 -12.87 21.71
C ARG A 335 -9.48 -12.94 20.19
N ARG A 336 -10.04 -11.98 19.44
CA ARG A 336 -9.82 -11.87 17.98
C ARG A 336 -8.36 -11.57 17.67
N ALA A 337 -7.75 -10.61 18.36
CA ALA A 337 -6.35 -10.25 18.18
C ALA A 337 -5.39 -11.42 18.47
N TYR A 338 -5.68 -12.21 19.50
CA TYR A 338 -4.91 -13.40 19.85
C TYR A 338 -4.98 -14.48 18.77
N ARG A 339 -6.17 -14.75 18.20
CA ARG A 339 -6.30 -15.69 17.07
C ARG A 339 -5.53 -15.21 15.84
N GLN A 340 -5.50 -13.90 15.61
CA GLN A 340 -4.78 -13.32 14.48
C GLN A 340 -3.26 -13.41 14.66
N ASN A 341 -2.76 -13.07 15.84
CA ASN A 341 -1.34 -13.15 16.16
C ASN A 341 -1.12 -13.41 17.67
N LYS A 342 -0.96 -14.69 18.04
CA LYS A 342 -0.77 -15.10 19.43
C LYS A 342 0.56 -14.67 20.05
N PHE A 343 1.56 -14.39 19.22
CA PHE A 343 2.92 -14.08 19.69
C PHE A 343 3.02 -12.70 20.36
N VAL A 344 2.11 -11.78 20.03
CA VAL A 344 2.12 -10.40 20.54
C VAL A 344 2.08 -10.34 22.06
N ILE A 345 1.26 -11.18 22.71
CA ILE A 345 1.12 -11.14 24.17
C ILE A 345 2.44 -11.43 24.87
N ASP A 346 3.25 -12.38 24.37
CA ASP A 346 4.55 -12.69 24.96
C ASP A 346 5.52 -11.50 24.92
N TYR A 347 5.46 -10.69 23.85
CA TYR A 347 6.23 -9.46 23.75
C TYR A 347 5.69 -8.36 24.68
N LEU A 348 4.37 -8.15 24.72
CA LEU A 348 3.74 -7.15 25.60
C LEU A 348 3.98 -7.45 27.08
N LEU A 349 4.01 -8.73 27.45
CA LEU A 349 4.34 -9.20 28.80
C LEU A 349 5.85 -9.32 29.05
N LYS A 350 6.69 -8.92 28.10
CA LYS A 350 8.16 -8.97 28.16
C LYS A 350 8.74 -10.37 28.46
N LYS A 351 8.02 -11.43 28.09
CA LYS A 351 8.53 -12.82 28.13
C LYS A 351 9.51 -13.10 27.00
N LYS A 352 9.35 -12.37 25.88
CA LYS A 352 10.26 -12.38 24.73
C LYS A 352 10.86 -11.00 24.50
N THR A 353 12.06 -10.98 23.95
CA THR A 353 12.76 -9.79 23.49
C THR A 353 13.00 -9.86 21.98
N VAL A 354 13.10 -8.71 21.34
CA VAL A 354 13.38 -8.62 19.90
C VAL A 354 14.84 -8.99 19.67
N LYS A 355 15.12 -10.11 19.00
CA LYS A 355 16.48 -10.62 18.79
C LYS A 355 17.20 -9.97 17.60
N SER A 356 16.48 -9.53 16.58
CA SER A 356 16.94 -8.63 15.52
C SER A 356 15.76 -8.05 14.74
N ALA A 357 15.97 -6.92 14.07
CA ALA A 357 14.96 -6.32 13.20
C ALA A 357 14.85 -7.17 11.92
N HIS A 358 13.84 -8.05 11.86
CA HIS A 358 13.58 -8.83 10.65
C HIS A 358 12.98 -7.93 9.56
N HIS A 359 13.59 -7.96 8.37
CA HIS A 359 13.08 -7.25 7.21
C HIS A 359 11.92 -8.05 6.60
N GLY A 360 10.71 -7.51 6.72
CA GLY A 360 9.49 -8.12 6.17
C GLY A 360 8.76 -9.01 7.16
N SER A 361 7.84 -8.42 7.92
CA SER A 361 6.94 -9.17 8.80
C SER A 361 5.75 -9.70 8.00
N ARG A 362 5.57 -11.03 7.98
CA ARG A 362 4.35 -11.65 7.46
C ARG A 362 3.22 -11.49 8.47
N ILE A 363 2.02 -11.18 8.00
CA ILE A 363 0.83 -11.06 8.85
C ILE A 363 0.63 -12.36 9.66
N GLY A 364 0.40 -12.22 10.96
CA GLY A 364 0.25 -13.31 11.93
C GLY A 364 1.55 -13.96 12.39
N SER A 365 2.71 -13.53 11.89
CA SER A 365 4.01 -14.11 12.28
C SER A 365 4.54 -13.54 13.59
N GLU A 366 5.51 -14.24 14.19
CA GLU A 366 6.26 -13.74 15.34
C GLU A 366 7.03 -12.45 15.00
N ASP A 367 7.49 -12.29 13.76
CA ASP A 367 8.17 -11.07 13.30
C ASP A 367 7.23 -9.86 13.26
N GLU A 368 5.95 -10.07 12.96
CA GLU A 368 4.94 -9.01 13.05
C GLU A 368 4.71 -8.61 14.51
N ALA A 369 4.65 -9.59 15.40
CA ALA A 369 4.53 -9.34 16.84
C ALA A 369 5.73 -8.58 17.39
N ALA A 370 6.95 -8.98 16.99
CA ALA A 370 8.18 -8.29 17.33
C ALA A 370 8.18 -6.84 16.80
N ALA A 371 7.77 -6.62 15.55
CA ALA A 371 7.67 -5.28 14.97
C ALA A 371 6.64 -4.38 15.67
N TYR A 372 5.50 -4.93 16.12
CA TYR A 372 4.51 -4.19 16.91
C TYR A 372 5.00 -3.87 18.32
N SER A 373 5.84 -4.72 18.92
CA SER A 373 6.20 -4.66 20.34
C SER A 373 6.78 -3.31 20.79
N GLU A 374 7.52 -2.60 19.94
CA GLU A 374 8.12 -1.31 20.28
C GLU A 374 7.07 -0.26 20.70
N LEU A 375 6.03 -0.10 19.87
CA LEU A 375 4.93 0.82 20.17
C LEU A 375 3.90 0.17 21.09
N GLY A 376 3.65 -1.14 20.94
CA GLY A 376 2.74 -1.90 21.80
C GLY A 376 3.14 -1.81 23.27
N LEU A 377 4.42 -1.93 23.62
CA LEU A 377 4.86 -1.78 25.01
C LEU A 377 4.55 -0.41 25.61
N LYS A 378 4.49 0.65 24.79
CA LYS A 378 4.10 2.01 25.21
C LYS A 378 2.58 2.12 25.35
N VAL A 379 1.82 1.62 24.37
CA VAL A 379 0.35 1.58 24.39
C VAL A 379 -0.18 0.83 25.62
N TRP A 380 0.44 -0.32 25.94
CA TRP A 380 0.06 -1.21 27.03
C TRP A 380 0.87 -0.94 28.31
N ASN A 381 1.40 0.27 28.50
CA ASN A 381 2.29 0.58 29.64
C ASN A 381 1.57 0.84 30.98
N ASP A 382 0.26 0.62 31.05
CA ASP A 382 -0.52 0.80 32.28
C ASP A 382 -0.53 -0.48 33.16
N SER A 383 -0.64 -0.34 34.49
CA SER A 383 -0.62 -1.47 35.42
C SER A 383 -1.90 -2.30 35.38
N GLU A 384 -3.07 -1.66 35.22
CA GLU A 384 -4.37 -2.31 35.16
C GLU A 384 -4.47 -3.15 33.89
N ILE A 385 -4.17 -2.55 32.73
CA ILE A 385 -4.27 -3.26 31.45
C ILE A 385 -3.28 -4.42 31.34
N ARG A 386 -2.08 -4.31 31.93
CA ARG A 386 -1.10 -5.40 31.95
C ARG A 386 -1.52 -6.55 32.85
N THR A 387 -2.13 -6.25 33.99
CA THR A 387 -2.66 -7.27 34.89
C THR A 387 -3.79 -8.02 34.20
N TRP A 388 -4.71 -7.28 33.59
CA TRP A 388 -5.78 -7.85 32.77
C TRP A 388 -5.24 -8.71 31.62
N LEU A 389 -4.22 -8.25 30.88
CA LEU A 389 -3.60 -9.00 29.79
C LEU A 389 -2.98 -10.32 30.28
N LYS A 390 -2.35 -10.34 31.46
CA LYS A 390 -1.81 -11.57 32.07
C LYS A 390 -2.89 -12.58 32.37
N ASP A 391 -4.01 -12.13 32.93
CA ASP A 391 -5.13 -13.02 33.27
C ASP A 391 -5.82 -13.56 32.01
N MET A 392 -6.00 -12.71 31.00
CA MET A 392 -6.52 -13.14 29.70
C MET A 392 -5.59 -14.17 29.03
N ASN A 393 -4.28 -13.98 29.08
CA ASN A 393 -3.33 -14.93 28.52
C ASN A 393 -3.41 -16.32 29.16
N LYS A 394 -3.52 -16.40 30.49
CA LYS A 394 -3.73 -17.67 31.20
C LYS A 394 -5.00 -18.36 30.72
N ASN A 395 -6.09 -17.61 30.56
CA ASN A 395 -7.36 -18.15 30.08
C ASN A 395 -7.26 -18.69 28.65
N PHE A 396 -6.51 -18.02 27.77
CA PHE A 396 -6.29 -18.50 26.39
C PHE A 396 -5.48 -19.79 26.33
N GLU A 397 -4.44 -19.91 27.18
CA GLU A 397 -3.62 -21.11 27.32
C GLU A 397 -4.44 -22.30 27.84
N ILE A 398 -5.30 -22.09 28.85
CA ILE A 398 -6.17 -23.14 29.42
C ILE A 398 -7.21 -23.62 28.40
N LEU A 399 -7.80 -22.70 27.63
CA LEU A 399 -8.87 -23.02 26.69
C LEU A 399 -8.37 -23.63 25.36
N ASN A 400 -7.06 -23.86 25.20
CA ASN A 400 -6.45 -24.34 23.94
C ASN A 400 -6.97 -23.57 22.71
N PHE A 401 -7.10 -22.25 22.82
CA PHE A 401 -7.47 -21.40 21.68
C PHE A 401 -6.38 -21.53 20.60
N ARG A 402 -6.63 -22.38 19.59
CA ARG A 402 -5.74 -22.58 18.44
C ARG A 402 -6.16 -21.74 17.26
#